data_AF-A0A523EJE2-F1
#
_entry.id   AF-A0A523EJE2-F1
#
_cell.length_a   1.000
_cell.length_b   1.000
_cell.length_c   1.000
_cell.angle_alpha   90.00
_cell.angle_beta   90.00
_cell.angle_gamma   90.00
#
_symmetry.space_group_name_H-M   'P 1'
#
loop_
_entity.id
_entity.type
_entity.pdbx_description
1 polymer ?
#
loop_
_entity_poly.entity_id
_entity_poly.type
_entity_poly.pdbx_seq_one_letter_code
_entity_poly.pdbx_strand_id
1 'polypeptide(L)'
;MERLESVRARNPDHSGATHYYIHTVEASPNPDRAVPFADRLGASMPGVAHLQHMPGHIYLQVGQYKKAVDSNIDAVVVYER
;
A
#
# COMPACT_ATOMS: atom_id res chain seq x y z
N MET A 1 -7.00 -11.66 9.49
CA MET A 1 -6.40 -10.40 9.98
C MET A 1 -5.42 -10.63 11.14
N GLU A 2 -5.78 -11.39 12.18
CA GLU A 2 -4.97 -11.55 13.40
C GLU A 2 -3.48 -11.90 13.17
N ARG A 3 -3.17 -12.81 12.24
CA ARG A 3 -1.77 -13.15 11.87
C ARG A 3 -1.00 -11.96 11.27
N LEU A 4 -1.63 -11.18 10.38
CA LEU A 4 -0.99 -10.01 9.76
C LEU A 4 -0.81 -8.88 10.79
N GLU A 5 -1.78 -8.69 11.69
CA GLU A 5 -1.70 -7.70 12.75
C GLU A 5 -0.58 -8.03 13.75
N SER A 6 -0.42 -9.30 14.09
CA SER A 6 0.69 -9.77 14.95
C SER A 6 2.07 -9.53 14.31
N VAL A 7 2.24 -9.85 13.02
CA VAL A 7 3.50 -9.59 12.30
C VAL A 7 3.77 -8.08 12.25
N ARG A 8 2.75 -7.27 11.96
CA ARG A 8 2.88 -5.81 11.88
C ARG A 8 3.18 -5.18 13.25
N ALA A 9 2.65 -5.72 14.34
CA ALA A 9 2.99 -5.27 15.69
C ALA A 9 4.47 -5.51 16.02
N ARG A 10 5.07 -6.57 15.47
CA ARG A 10 6.49 -6.91 15.67
C ARG A 10 7.43 -6.17 14.72
N ASN A 11 6.97 -5.90 13.49
CA ASN A 11 7.71 -5.13 12.49
C ASN A 11 6.73 -4.27 11.66
N PRO A 12 6.46 -3.03 12.08
CA PRO A 12 5.52 -2.13 11.41
C PRO A 12 5.88 -1.80 9.95
N ASP A 13 7.16 -1.91 9.61
CA ASP A 13 7.71 -1.56 8.29
C ASP A 13 8.00 -2.79 7.42
N HIS A 14 7.51 -3.97 7.82
CA HIS A 14 7.65 -5.18 7.01
C HIS A 14 6.81 -5.07 5.72
N SER A 15 7.47 -4.80 4.59
CA SER A 15 6.83 -4.56 3.29
C SER A 15 5.82 -5.65 2.89
N GLY A 16 6.20 -6.93 3.01
CA GLY A 16 5.31 -8.05 2.70
C GLY A 16 4.03 -8.11 3.55
N ALA A 17 4.14 -7.90 4.87
CA ALA A 17 2.98 -7.86 5.76
C ALA A 17 2.08 -6.64 5.46
N THR A 18 2.69 -5.49 5.16
CA THR A 18 1.96 -4.28 4.76
C THR A 18 1.24 -4.45 3.42
N HIS A 19 1.89 -5.07 2.44
CA HIS A 19 1.29 -5.46 1.16
C HIS A 19 0.04 -6.34 1.35
N TYR A 20 0.15 -7.44 2.12
CA TYR A 20 -1.01 -8.29 2.39
C TYR A 20 -2.08 -7.59 3.21
N TYR A 21 -1.70 -6.69 4.11
CA TYR A 21 -2.66 -5.92 4.90
C TYR A 21 -3.48 -4.96 4.02
N ILE A 22 -2.85 -4.28 3.05
CA ILE A 22 -3.56 -3.44 2.06
C ILE A 22 -4.61 -4.27 1.31
N HIS A 23 -4.23 -5.40 0.72
CA HIS A 23 -5.18 -6.27 0.02
C HIS A 23 -6.29 -6.83 0.92
N THR A 24 -6.01 -7.06 2.20
CA THR A 24 -7.02 -7.53 3.14
C THR A 24 -8.03 -6.44 3.51
N VAL A 25 -7.61 -5.17 3.49
CA VAL A 25 -8.40 -4.03 3.97
C VAL A 25 -9.12 -3.30 2.83
N GLU A 26 -8.62 -3.34 1.59
CA GLU A 26 -9.15 -2.57 0.46
C GLU A 26 -10.65 -2.79 0.18
N ALA A 27 -11.15 -4.01 0.36
CA ALA A 27 -12.55 -4.36 0.15
C ALA A 27 -13.38 -4.41 1.46
N SER A 28 -12.82 -3.89 2.56
CA SER A 28 -13.50 -3.88 3.87
C SER A 28 -14.39 -2.64 4.04
N PRO A 29 -15.30 -2.62 5.04
CA PRO A 29 -16.11 -1.44 5.34
C PRO A 29 -15.32 -0.22 5.82
N ASN A 30 -14.06 -0.38 6.25
CA ASN A 30 -13.22 0.67 6.80
C ASN A 30 -11.84 0.67 6.13
N PRO A 31 -11.72 1.04 4.84
CA PRO A 31 -10.45 1.00 4.11
C PRO A 31 -9.46 2.09 4.57
N ASP A 32 -9.96 3.16 5.18
CA ASP A 32 -9.21 4.30 5.72
C ASP A 32 -8.15 3.90 6.75
N ARG A 33 -8.39 2.82 7.51
CA ARG A 33 -7.41 2.26 8.46
C ARG A 33 -6.10 1.81 7.79
N ALA A 34 -6.07 1.66 6.46
CA ALA A 34 -4.88 1.28 5.72
C ALA A 34 -4.08 2.47 5.17
N VAL A 35 -4.60 3.70 5.23
CA VAL A 35 -3.95 4.90 4.66
C VAL A 35 -2.52 5.12 5.18
N PRO A 36 -2.24 5.07 6.51
CA PRO A 36 -0.87 5.27 7.00
C PRO A 36 0.12 4.21 6.51
N PHE A 37 -0.38 3.03 6.14
CA PHE A 37 0.44 1.92 5.64
C PHE A 37 0.65 2.03 4.13
N ALA A 38 -0.38 2.46 3.39
CA ALA A 38 -0.27 2.83 1.98
C ALA A 38 0.75 3.96 1.78
N ASP A 39 0.68 5.02 2.59
CA ASP A 39 1.62 6.16 2.50
C ASP A 39 3.10 5.73 2.68
N ARG A 40 3.37 4.67 3.45
CA ARG A 40 4.73 4.16 3.69
C ARG A 40 5.21 3.11 2.69
N LEU A 41 4.30 2.25 2.20
CA LEU A 41 4.70 1.08 1.41
C LEU A 41 5.38 1.47 0.10
N GLY A 42 4.89 2.52 -0.58
CA GLY A 42 5.48 3.00 -1.83
C GLY A 42 6.97 3.32 -1.67
N ALA A 43 7.34 4.05 -0.62
CA ALA A 43 8.74 4.40 -0.36
C ALA A 43 9.61 3.24 0.18
N SER A 44 9.01 2.11 0.55
CA SER A 44 9.74 1.03 1.25
C SER A 44 10.74 0.27 0.36
N MET A 45 10.47 0.19 -0.94
CA MET A 45 11.28 -0.56 -1.91
C MET A 45 11.26 0.15 -3.29
N PRO A 46 12.05 1.21 -3.46
CA PRO A 46 11.94 2.16 -4.59
C PRO A 46 12.25 1.56 -5.99
N GLY A 47 12.77 0.33 -6.06
CA GLY A 47 13.01 -0.40 -7.32
C GLY A 47 11.92 -1.43 -7.65
N VAL A 48 10.85 -1.52 -6.87
CA VAL A 48 9.81 -2.53 -7.03
C VAL A 48 8.52 -1.84 -7.46
N ALA A 49 8.28 -1.79 -8.77
CA ALA A 49 7.11 -1.13 -9.38
C ALA A 49 5.78 -1.57 -8.73
N HIS A 50 5.63 -2.86 -8.42
CA HIS A 50 4.45 -3.39 -7.72
C HIS A 50 4.20 -2.69 -6.38
N LEU A 51 5.24 -2.52 -5.56
CA LEU A 51 5.10 -1.89 -4.24
C LEU A 51 4.87 -0.38 -4.33
N GLN A 52 5.33 0.26 -5.41
CA GLN A 52 5.02 1.65 -5.71
C GLN A 52 3.54 1.85 -6.10
N HIS A 53 2.94 0.86 -6.79
CA HIS A 53 1.54 0.85 -7.17
C HIS A 53 0.59 0.56 -5.99
N MET A 54 0.99 -0.33 -5.08
CA MET A 54 0.15 -0.81 -3.97
C MET A 54 -0.65 0.25 -3.20
N PRO A 55 -0.12 1.45 -2.90
CA PRO A 55 -0.88 2.49 -2.21
C PRO A 55 -2.20 2.87 -2.92
N GLY A 56 -2.24 2.77 -4.25
CA GLY A 56 -3.41 3.07 -5.07
C GLY A 56 -4.65 2.25 -4.72
N HIS A 57 -4.48 1.01 -4.25
CA HIS A 57 -5.57 0.14 -3.78
C HIS A 57 -6.35 0.77 -2.62
N ILE A 58 -5.69 1.53 -1.73
CA ILE A 58 -6.36 2.21 -0.62
C ILE A 58 -6.82 3.60 -1.02
N TYR A 59 -5.97 4.37 -1.72
CA TYR A 59 -6.28 5.73 -2.11
C TYR A 59 -7.57 5.83 -2.93
N LEU A 60 -7.82 4.86 -3.83
CA LEU A 60 -9.05 4.79 -4.59
C LEU A 60 -10.29 4.64 -3.70
N GLN A 61 -10.21 3.78 -2.68
CA GLN A 61 -11.34 3.46 -1.79
C GLN A 61 -11.72 4.62 -0.87
N VAL A 62 -10.75 5.48 -0.52
CA VAL A 62 -10.98 6.65 0.35
C VAL A 62 -11.14 7.96 -0.42
N GLY A 63 -11.28 7.91 -1.75
CA GLY A 63 -11.50 9.09 -2.59
C GLY A 63 -10.25 9.96 -2.82
N GLN A 64 -9.05 9.48 -2.49
CA GLN A 64 -7.79 10.16 -2.75
C GLN A 64 -7.31 9.91 -4.20
N TYR A 65 -8.17 10.22 -5.18
CA TYR A 65 -7.97 9.84 -6.58
C TYR A 65 -6.66 10.34 -7.18
N LYS A 66 -6.25 11.58 -6.86
CA LYS A 66 -4.96 12.10 -7.33
C LYS A 66 -3.79 11.24 -6.86
N LYS A 67 -3.75 10.87 -5.58
CA LYS A 67 -2.70 10.00 -5.04
C LYS A 67 -2.72 8.62 -5.70
N ALA A 68 -3.89 8.06 -6.00
CA ALA A 68 -4.02 6.78 -6.69
C ALA A 68 -3.45 6.83 -8.12
N VAL A 69 -3.71 7.92 -8.85
CA VAL A 69 -3.12 8.14 -10.18
C VAL A 69 -1.61 8.31 -10.08
N ASP A 70 -1.15 9.17 -9.16
CA ASP A 70 0.28 9.45 -8.97
C ASP A 70 1.05 8.15 -8.63
N SER A 71 0.52 7.30 -7.74
CA SER A 71 1.18 6.01 -7.40
C SER A 71 1.31 5.08 -8.60
N ASN A 72 0.35 5.10 -9.53
CA ASN A 72 0.42 4.28 -10.75
C ASN A 72 1.44 4.84 -11.74
N ILE A 73 1.50 6.17 -11.88
CA ILE A 73 2.50 6.84 -12.73
C ILE A 73 3.91 6.53 -12.21
N ASP A 74 4.12 6.66 -10.89
CA ASP A 74 5.41 6.34 -10.28
C ASP A 74 5.79 4.87 -10.51
N ALA A 75 4.83 3.94 -10.40
CA ALA A 75 5.06 2.52 -10.67
C ALA A 75 5.51 2.27 -12.13
N VAL A 76 4.91 2.96 -13.10
CA VAL A 76 5.35 2.89 -14.51
C VAL A 76 6.77 3.43 -14.66
N VAL A 77 7.08 4.59 -14.08
CA VAL A 77 8.43 5.18 -14.10
C VAL A 77 9.47 4.24 -13.48
N VAL A 78 9.13 3.52 -12.42
CA VAL A 78 10.01 2.52 -11.80
C VAL A 78 10.18 1.29 -12.69
N TYR A 79 9.12 0.84 -13.37
CA TYR A 79 9.18 -0.32 -14.28
C TYR A 79 10.04 -0.07 -15.53
N GLU A 80 10.05 1.17 -16.02
CA GLU A 80 10.78 1.56 -17.23
C GLU A 80 12.28 1.87 -17.00
N ARG A 81 12.78 1.78 -15.76
CA ARG A 81 14.20 1.97 -15.40
C ARG A 81 14.97 0.65 -15.39
#